data_AF-A0A520AC44-F1
#
_entry.id   AF-A0A520AC44-F1
#
_cell.length_a   1.000
_cell.length_b   1.000
_cell.length_c   1.000
_cell.angle_alpha   90.00
_cell.angle_beta   90.00
_cell.angle_gamma   90.00
#
_symmetry.space_group_name_H-M   'P 1'
#
loop_
_entity.id
_entity.type
_entity.pdbx_description
1 polymer ?
#
loop_
_entity_poly.entity_id
_entity_poly.type
_entity_poly.pdbx_seq_one_letter_code
_entity_poly.pdbx_strand_id
1 'polypeptide(L)' 'LKSIPVILFSTSDNPEDVKASIEFGANAYLTKPDGYDKLVKCVHSVHDFWFNQHLRLN' A
#
# COMPACT_ATOMS: atom_id res chain seq x y z
N LEU A 1 9.60 -15.83 -8.27
CA LEU A 1 8.76 -15.35 -7.15
C LEU A 1 8.54 -13.84 -7.27
N LYS A 2 7.53 -13.38 -8.02
CA LYS A 2 7.14 -11.94 -8.08
C LYS A 2 5.61 -11.77 -8.27
N SER A 3 4.83 -12.79 -7.90
CA SER A 3 3.41 -12.87 -8.26
C SER A 3 2.46 -12.32 -7.20
N ILE A 4 2.93 -12.16 -5.96
CA ILE A 4 2.11 -11.67 -4.85
C ILE A 4 2.37 -10.18 -4.69
N PRO A 5 1.37 -9.30 -4.87
CA PRO A 5 1.51 -7.89 -4.58
C PRO A 5 1.85 -7.64 -3.11
N VAL A 6 2.86 -6.84 -2.84
CA VAL A 6 3.28 -6.44 -1.49
C VAL A 6 3.03 -4.95 -1.32
N ILE A 7 2.27 -4.60 -0.28
CA ILE A 7 1.96 -3.21 0.10
C ILE A 7 2.58 -2.97 1.47
N LEU A 8 3.48 -2.00 1.58
CA LEU A 8 4.06 -1.63 2.86
C LEU A 8 3.18 -0.59 3.55
N PHE A 9 2.75 -0.85 4.77
CA PHE A 9 1.89 0.05 5.55
C PHE A 9 2.53 0.39 6.90
N SER A 10 3.10 1.59 7.01
CA SER A 10 3.97 1.99 8.12
C SER A 10 3.58 3.35 8.68
N THR A 11 3.91 3.67 9.94
CA THR A 11 3.74 5.03 10.49
C THR A 11 4.80 6.01 10.00
N SER A 12 5.92 5.51 9.44
CA SER A 12 6.97 6.38 8.88
C SER A 12 6.51 7.03 7.59
N ASP A 13 6.76 8.34 7.46
CA ASP A 13 6.65 9.13 6.24
C ASP A 13 8.03 9.57 5.70
N ASN A 14 9.11 8.99 6.24
CA ASN A 14 10.47 9.31 5.82
C ASN A 14 10.67 8.93 4.33
N PRO A 15 11.05 9.88 3.45
CA PRO A 15 11.26 9.61 2.03
C PRO A 15 12.24 8.48 1.73
N GLU A 16 13.26 8.27 2.58
CA GLU A 16 14.23 7.20 2.40
C GLU A 16 13.62 5.82 2.63
N ASP A 17 12.71 5.68 3.62
CA ASP A 17 11.99 4.43 3.87
C ASP A 17 11.05 4.10 2.70
N VAL A 18 10.37 5.13 2.15
CA VAL A 18 9.50 4.98 0.98
C VAL A 18 10.32 4.48 -0.21
N LYS A 19 11.44 5.15 -0.51
CA LYS A 19 12.30 4.82 -1.65
C LYS A 19 12.86 3.41 -1.53
N ALA A 20 13.45 3.07 -0.39
CA ALA A 20 14.02 1.74 -0.15
C ALA A 20 12.97 0.63 -0.32
N SER A 21 11.75 0.85 0.16
CA SER A 21 10.66 -0.13 0.05
C SER A 21 10.29 -0.44 -1.40
N ILE A 22 10.22 0.59 -2.25
CA ILE A 22 9.94 0.43 -3.67
C ILE A 22 11.12 -0.26 -4.37
N GLU A 23 12.36 0.11 -4.05
CA GLU A 23 13.57 -0.53 -4.60
C GLU A 23 13.66 -2.02 -4.25
N PHE A 24 13.21 -2.41 -3.04
CA PHE A 24 13.14 -3.81 -2.62
C PHE A 24 11.94 -4.59 -3.20
N GLY A 25 11.10 -3.95 -4.01
CA GLY A 25 10.05 -4.62 -4.77
C GLY A 25 8.65 -4.55 -4.14
N ALA A 26 8.41 -3.63 -3.21
CA ALA A 26 7.05 -3.31 -2.82
C ALA A 26 6.30 -2.67 -4.00
N ASN A 27 5.03 -3.05 -4.19
CA ASN A 27 4.18 -2.47 -5.21
C ASN A 27 3.60 -1.11 -4.81
N ALA A 28 3.49 -0.87 -3.50
CA ALA A 28 3.03 0.40 -2.94
C ALA A 28 3.58 0.59 -1.52
N TYR A 29 3.71 1.86 -1.12
CA TYR A 29 3.97 2.29 0.24
C TYR A 29 2.84 3.20 0.71
N LEU A 30 2.34 2.97 1.91
CA LEU A 30 1.28 3.75 2.54
C LEU A 30 1.72 4.16 3.93
N THR A 31 1.63 5.45 4.22
CA THR A 31 1.75 5.93 5.59
C THR A 31 0.42 5.72 6.32
N LYS A 32 0.46 5.16 7.52
CA LYS A 32 -0.70 4.95 8.39
C LYS A 32 -1.32 6.30 8.70
N PRO A 33 -2.59 6.53 8.33
CA PRO A 33 -3.25 7.76 8.69
C PRO A 33 -3.60 7.75 10.18
N ASP A 34 -3.58 8.92 10.79
CA ASP A 34 -4.00 9.07 12.17
C ASP A 34 -5.52 8.94 12.33
N GLY A 35 -5.92 8.23 13.37
CA GLY A 35 -7.32 8.09 13.76
C GLY A 35 -8.08 7.00 13.02
N TYR A 36 -9.08 6.45 13.70
CA TYR A 36 -9.83 5.28 13.26
C TYR A 36 -10.53 5.49 11.91
N ASP A 37 -11.28 6.59 11.75
CA ASP A 37 -12.08 6.81 10.54
C ASP A 37 -11.22 6.93 9.28
N LYS A 38 -10.04 7.57 9.39
CA LYS A 38 -9.11 7.69 8.26
C LYS A 38 -8.46 6.35 7.95
N LEU A 39 -8.13 5.55 8.97
CA LEU A 39 -7.61 4.19 8.79
C LEU A 39 -8.62 3.31 8.05
N VAL A 40 -9.88 3.30 8.49
CA VAL A 40 -10.95 2.52 7.85
C VAL A 40 -11.11 2.93 6.39
N LYS A 41 -11.19 4.24 6.09
CA LYS A 41 -11.26 4.75 4.71
C LYS A 41 -10.05 4.34 3.87
N CYS A 42 -8.84 4.43 4.43
CA CYS A 42 -7.61 4.04 3.75
C CYS A 42 -7.63 2.56 3.36
N VAL A 43 -7.97 1.67 4.30
CA VAL A 43 -8.03 0.23 4.04
C VAL A 43 -9.10 -0.11 3.00
N HIS A 44 -10.27 0.55 3.02
CA HIS A 44 -11.28 0.38 1.97
C HIS A 44 -10.75 0.79 0.59
N SER A 45 -10.06 1.92 0.48
CA SER A 45 -9.46 2.35 -0.79
C SER A 45 -8.41 1.36 -1.31
N VAL A 46 -7.59 0.80 -0.41
CA VAL A 46 -6.60 -0.23 -0.74
C VAL A 46 -7.29 -1.49 -1.26
N HIS A 47 -8.33 -1.94 -0.56
CA HIS A 47 -9.14 -3.09 -0.98
C HIS A 47 -9.71 -2.86 -2.39
N ASP A 48 -10.34 -1.71 -2.62
CA ASP A 48 -11.00 -1.44 -3.90
C ASP A 48 -10.00 -1.33 -5.05
N PHE A 49 -8.85 -0.71 -4.85
CA PHE A 49 -7.81 -0.64 -5.87
C PHE A 49 -7.27 -2.04 -6.22
N TRP A 50 -6.85 -2.83 -5.23
CA TRP A 50 -6.15 -4.09 -5.50
C TRP A 50 -7.09 -5.25 -5.87
N PHE A 51 -8.30 -5.29 -5.30
CA PHE A 51 -9.22 -6.41 -5.52
C PHE A 51 -10.27 -6.13 -6.60
N ASN A 52 -10.69 -4.88 -6.78
CA ASN A 52 -11.74 -4.54 -7.75
C ASN A 52 -11.20 -3.90 -9.04
N GLN A 53 -10.07 -3.18 -8.98
CA GLN A 53 -9.50 -2.50 -10.15
C GLN A 53 -8.30 -3.25 -10.75
N HIS A 54 -7.38 -3.78 -9.94
CA HIS A 54 -6.15 -4.43 -10.41
C HIS A 54 -6.37 -5.86 -10.93
N LEU A 55 -7.35 -6.59 -10.40
CA LEU A 55 -7.68 -7.97 -10.78
C LEU A 55 -8.38 -8.11 -12.16
N ARG A 56 -8.65 -7.01 -12.86
CA ARG A 56 -9.28 -7.00 -14.20
C ARG A 56 -8.28 -6.99 -15.37
N LEU A 57 -6.98 -6.92 -15.10
CA LEU A 57 -5.94 -6.81 -16.13
C LEU A 57 -5.14 -8.11 -16.40
N ASN A 58 -5.66 -9.26 -15.96
CA ASN A 58 -5.16 -10.58 -16.38
C ASN A 58 -6.21 -11.32 -17.19
#